data_AF-A0A0S3PTM3-F1
#
_entry.id   AF-A0A0S3PTM3-F1
#
_cell.length_a   1.000
_cell.length_b   1.000
_cell.length_c   1.000
_cell.angle_alpha   90.00
_cell.angle_beta   90.00
_cell.angle_gamma   90.00
#
_symmetry.space_group_name_H-M   'P 1'
#
loop_
_entity.id
_entity.type
_entity.pdbx_description
1 polymer ?
#
loop_
_entity_poly.entity_id
_entity_poly.type
_entity_poly.pdbx_seq_one_letter_code
_entity_poly.pdbx_strand_id
1 'polypeptide(L)'
;MSKWVDANGPASFETRGFTALLRMRGEFGFPAFFRPHPEERQVGGANPAASRRTRAALAIIAFSIGFATLANAQQKPPPLGIGREATQHEIAGWDIDVRPDGQGLPHGKGTVKQGEEIYVNQCSACHGEFGESAGRWPILSGGAGTLKSHDPVKSVGSYWPYASTLFDYIRRAMPYGNAQSLSNDELYAVTAYVLYLNDIIRDEDFELSEKTFKTIKLPNQAFHDDDRETTEKHFWQKTPCMKDCTPGAVKVTGRARVLDVTPEAGKGPKVD
;
A
#
# COMPACT_ATOMS: atom_id res chain seq x y z
N MET A 1 -10.16 17.02 -46.98
CA MET A 1 -8.91 17.66 -47.43
C MET A 1 -8.05 17.91 -46.21
N SER A 2 -6.89 17.25 -46.14
CA SER A 2 -6.06 17.19 -44.95
C SER A 2 -5.03 18.32 -44.92
N LYS A 3 -4.76 18.88 -43.73
CA LYS A 3 -3.48 19.53 -43.42
C LYS A 3 -3.03 19.14 -42.00
N TRP A 4 -2.39 17.98 -41.91
CA TRP A 4 -1.38 17.76 -40.90
C TRP A 4 -0.22 18.72 -41.16
N VAL A 5 0.41 19.22 -40.09
CA VAL A 5 1.66 19.98 -40.18
C VAL A 5 2.77 19.11 -39.62
N ASP A 6 3.63 18.64 -40.50
CA ASP A 6 4.78 17.82 -40.15
C ASP A 6 5.84 18.64 -39.39
N ALA A 7 6.25 18.13 -38.23
CA ALA A 7 7.38 18.66 -37.47
C ALA A 7 8.54 17.63 -37.45
N ASN A 8 9.04 17.26 -38.63
CA ASN A 8 10.23 16.44 -38.78
C ASN A 8 11.48 17.32 -38.90
N GLY A 9 12.27 17.40 -37.81
CA GLY A 9 13.60 17.99 -37.80
C GLY A 9 14.60 16.98 -37.19
N PRO A 10 15.73 16.65 -37.86
CA PRO A 10 16.61 15.57 -37.42
C PRO A 10 17.52 16.00 -36.27
N ALA A 11 17.43 15.29 -35.14
CA ALA A 11 18.45 15.35 -34.10
C ALA A 11 19.67 14.51 -34.53
N SER A 12 20.79 15.17 -34.81
CA SER A 12 22.02 14.52 -35.27
C SER A 12 22.67 13.68 -34.16
N PHE A 13 22.85 12.39 -34.43
CA PHE A 13 23.53 11.43 -33.57
C PHE A 13 25.05 11.53 -33.80
N GLU A 14 25.81 12.13 -32.88
CA GLU A 14 27.27 12.23 -33.04
C GLU A 14 27.98 10.99 -32.47
N THR A 15 28.32 10.04 -33.35
CA THR A 15 29.15 8.89 -33.02
C THR A 15 30.63 9.24 -33.09
N ARG A 16 31.33 9.17 -31.96
CA ARG A 16 32.80 9.05 -31.93
C ARG A 16 33.20 7.89 -31.04
N GLY A 17 33.52 6.76 -31.68
CA GLY A 17 34.14 5.63 -31.01
C GLY A 17 35.63 5.90 -30.76
N PHE A 18 36.14 5.36 -29.65
CA PHE A 18 37.56 5.06 -29.48
C PHE A 18 37.68 3.63 -28.95
N THR A 19 38.46 2.79 -29.64
CA THR A 19 38.60 1.37 -29.31
C THR A 19 40.08 1.01 -29.20
N ALA A 20 40.52 0.68 -27.99
CA ALA A 20 41.66 -0.19 -27.69
C ALA A 20 41.61 -0.56 -26.20
N LEU A 21 41.13 -1.77 -25.88
CA LEU A 21 41.97 -2.85 -25.32
C LEU A 21 42.99 -2.43 -24.25
N LEU A 22 42.77 -2.84 -22.99
CA LEU A 22 43.48 -4.02 -22.51
C LEU A 22 42.73 -4.78 -21.40
N ARG A 23 42.91 -6.10 -21.42
CA ARG A 23 42.29 -7.16 -20.63
C ARG A 23 43.15 -7.48 -19.41
N MET A 24 42.60 -7.47 -18.19
CA MET A 24 43.06 -8.36 -17.10
C MET A 24 41.92 -8.71 -16.12
N ARG A 25 41.94 -9.96 -15.64
CA ARG A 25 41.06 -10.50 -14.58
C ARG A 25 41.76 -10.33 -13.22
N GLY A 26 40.99 -10.22 -12.14
CA GLY A 26 41.51 -10.24 -10.78
C GLY A 26 40.41 -10.53 -9.75
N GLU A 27 40.24 -11.80 -9.41
CA GLU A 27 39.51 -12.23 -8.20
C GLU A 27 40.49 -12.29 -6.99
N PHE A 28 40.01 -12.80 -5.85
CA PHE A 28 40.70 -12.95 -4.56
C PHE A 28 40.85 -11.64 -3.74
N GLY A 29 40.73 -11.68 -2.40
CA GLY A 29 40.38 -12.81 -1.53
C GLY A 29 40.51 -12.42 -0.03
N PHE A 30 39.77 -13.11 0.85
CA PHE A 30 39.87 -12.93 2.31
C PHE A 30 41.25 -13.34 2.84
N PRO A 31 41.84 -12.60 3.80
CA PRO A 31 43.07 -13.02 4.48
C PRO A 31 42.75 -13.96 5.67
N ALA A 32 43.11 -15.24 5.54
CA ALA A 32 43.30 -16.13 6.68
C ALA A 32 44.80 -16.28 6.95
N PHE A 33 45.28 -15.84 8.12
CA PHE A 33 46.72 -15.79 8.42
C PHE A 33 47.19 -17.02 9.21
N PHE A 34 48.17 -17.71 8.62
CA PHE A 34 49.27 -18.47 9.24
C PHE A 34 48.98 -19.71 10.13
N ARG A 35 49.45 -20.84 9.61
CA ARG A 35 49.93 -22.02 10.34
C ARG A 35 51.43 -22.22 10.04
N PRO A 36 52.23 -22.68 11.01
CA PRO A 36 53.45 -23.44 10.73
C PRO A 36 53.37 -24.90 11.25
N HIS A 37 54.17 -25.75 10.61
CA HIS A 37 54.54 -27.14 10.96
C HIS A 37 56.09 -27.18 11.05
N PRO A 38 56.75 -28.31 11.39
CA PRO A 38 56.51 -29.26 12.49
C PRO A 38 57.83 -29.63 13.24
N GLU A 39 57.78 -30.38 14.35
CA GLU A 39 58.79 -31.42 14.64
C GLU A 39 58.27 -32.46 15.65
N GLU A 40 58.69 -33.72 15.51
CA GLU A 40 58.35 -34.83 16.42
C GLU A 40 59.43 -35.06 17.49
N ARG A 41 59.03 -35.51 18.69
CA ARG A 41 59.84 -36.50 19.44
C ARG A 41 58.98 -37.34 20.38
N GLN A 42 59.14 -38.66 20.32
CA GLN A 42 58.42 -39.63 21.16
C GLN A 42 59.10 -39.83 22.53
N VAL A 43 58.32 -39.81 23.62
CA VAL A 43 58.40 -40.66 24.85
C VAL A 43 57.00 -40.68 25.51
N GLY A 44 56.44 -41.77 26.08
CA GLY A 44 56.85 -43.18 26.02
C GLY A 44 56.61 -44.01 27.29
N GLY A 45 55.36 -44.42 27.58
CA GLY A 45 55.09 -45.52 28.55
C GLY A 45 53.99 -45.32 29.62
N ALA A 46 53.34 -46.44 29.96
CA ALA A 46 52.62 -46.79 31.20
C ALA A 46 51.22 -46.20 31.52
N ASN A 47 50.19 -47.06 31.36
CA ASN A 47 49.06 -47.14 32.30
C ASN A 47 49.56 -47.68 33.66
N PRO A 48 48.89 -47.33 34.79
CA PRO A 48 48.01 -48.34 35.37
C PRO A 48 46.65 -47.80 35.84
N ALA A 49 45.70 -48.72 36.03
CA ALA A 49 44.36 -48.46 36.53
C ALA A 49 44.29 -48.38 38.08
N ALA A 50 43.08 -48.12 38.58
CA ALA A 50 42.63 -47.99 39.99
C ALA A 50 42.58 -46.53 40.52
N SER A 51 41.61 -46.10 41.33
CA SER A 51 40.42 -46.80 41.85
C SER A 51 39.22 -45.84 42.01
N ARG A 52 37.99 -46.36 41.89
CA ARG A 52 36.76 -45.63 42.28
C ARG A 52 36.63 -45.64 43.80
N ARG A 53 36.40 -44.48 44.45
CA ARG A 53 35.37 -44.23 45.50
C ARG A 53 35.51 -42.84 46.16
N THR A 54 34.43 -42.43 46.84
CA THR A 54 34.35 -41.36 47.88
C THR A 54 34.78 -39.92 47.53
N ARG A 55 33.91 -39.17 46.82
CA ARG A 55 33.69 -37.71 47.02
C ARG A 55 32.24 -37.30 46.64
N ALA A 56 31.25 -37.76 47.41
CA ALA A 56 29.83 -37.42 47.19
C ALA A 56 29.08 -37.24 48.52
N ALA A 57 29.35 -36.14 49.24
CA ALA A 57 28.70 -35.84 50.53
C ALA A 57 28.63 -34.34 50.91
N LEU A 58 29.16 -33.42 50.09
CA LEU A 58 29.33 -32.00 50.46
C LEU A 58 28.82 -30.99 49.41
N ALA A 59 28.05 -31.45 48.42
CA ALA A 59 27.52 -30.64 47.32
C ALA A 59 25.98 -30.47 47.34
N ILE A 60 25.32 -30.80 48.45
CA ILE A 60 23.84 -30.84 48.54
C ILE A 60 23.25 -29.64 49.32
N ILE A 61 24.04 -28.95 50.16
CA ILE A 61 23.54 -27.84 50.99
C ILE A 61 23.65 -26.47 50.29
N ALA A 62 24.55 -26.32 49.31
CA ALA A 62 24.76 -25.06 48.58
C ALA A 62 23.79 -24.85 47.39
N PHE A 63 23.02 -25.86 46.98
CA PHE A 63 22.11 -25.77 45.84
C PHE A 63 20.68 -25.30 46.23
N SER A 64 20.39 -25.21 47.52
CA SER A 64 19.03 -25.01 48.07
C SER A 64 18.62 -23.54 48.25
N ILE A 65 19.52 -22.58 48.02
CA ILE A 65 19.31 -21.15 48.33
C ILE A 65 19.29 -20.27 47.06
N GLY A 66 19.71 -20.80 45.90
CA GLY A 66 19.86 -20.04 44.66
C GLY A 66 18.64 -19.97 43.73
N PHE A 67 17.51 -20.61 44.08
CA PHE A 67 16.39 -20.85 43.14
C PHE A 67 15.08 -20.08 43.46
N ALA A 68 15.14 -19.06 44.33
CA ALA A 68 13.95 -18.36 44.86
C ALA A 68 13.72 -16.94 44.28
N THR A 69 14.34 -16.57 43.15
CA THR A 69 14.30 -15.20 42.59
C THR A 69 13.92 -15.15 41.10
N LEU A 70 13.09 -16.09 40.62
CA LEU A 70 12.51 -16.04 39.28
C LEU A 70 10.98 -16.09 39.34
N ALA A 71 10.35 -15.38 38.40
CA ALA A 71 8.90 -15.27 38.22
C ALA A 71 8.13 -14.47 39.30
N ASN A 72 8.55 -13.22 39.56
CA ASN A 72 7.54 -12.18 39.79
C ASN A 72 6.89 -11.86 38.42
N ALA A 73 6.10 -12.81 37.91
CA ALA A 73 5.36 -12.65 36.67
C ALA A 73 4.33 -11.55 36.92
N GLN A 74 4.58 -10.38 36.33
CA GLN A 74 3.77 -9.19 36.53
C GLN A 74 2.35 -9.47 36.05
N GLN A 75 1.46 -9.85 36.98
CA GLN A 75 0.10 -10.24 36.67
C GLN A 75 -0.59 -9.07 35.99
N LYS A 76 -0.88 -9.24 34.69
CA LYS A 76 -1.69 -8.27 33.95
C LYS A 76 -3.00 -8.10 34.74
N PRO A 77 -3.42 -6.86 35.07
CA PRO A 77 -4.63 -6.66 35.84
C PRO A 77 -5.80 -7.37 35.14
N PRO A 78 -6.73 -7.98 35.90
CA PRO A 78 -7.85 -8.70 35.31
C PRO A 78 -8.64 -7.77 34.38
N PRO A 79 -9.15 -8.28 33.25
CA PRO A 79 -9.96 -7.47 32.33
C PRO A 79 -11.18 -6.93 33.06
N LEU A 80 -11.65 -5.74 32.68
CA LEU A 80 -12.72 -5.00 33.35
C LEU A 80 -14.10 -5.69 33.34
N GLY A 81 -14.24 -6.86 32.69
CA GLY A 81 -15.50 -7.60 32.60
C GLY A 81 -16.58 -6.95 31.72
N ILE A 82 -16.20 -5.99 30.87
CA ILE A 82 -17.12 -5.27 29.97
C ILE A 82 -17.16 -5.96 28.60
N GLY A 83 -18.38 -6.19 28.09
CA GLY A 83 -18.63 -6.80 26.79
C GLY A 83 -18.71 -8.33 26.83
N ARG A 84 -18.71 -8.96 25.65
CA ARG A 84 -18.61 -10.40 25.45
C ARG A 84 -17.77 -10.72 24.23
N GLU A 85 -17.40 -11.98 24.07
CA GLU A 85 -16.81 -12.48 22.83
C GLU A 85 -17.80 -12.29 21.65
N ALA A 86 -17.27 -11.86 20.50
CA ALA A 86 -18.02 -11.76 19.26
C ALA A 86 -18.17 -13.16 18.66
N THR A 87 -19.38 -13.51 18.24
CA THR A 87 -19.61 -14.79 17.56
C THR A 87 -19.01 -14.76 16.16
N GLN A 88 -18.65 -15.93 15.62
CA GLN A 88 -18.12 -16.05 14.25
C GLN A 88 -19.09 -15.50 13.19
N HIS A 89 -20.40 -15.56 13.43
CA HIS A 89 -21.42 -14.97 12.56
C HIS A 89 -21.41 -13.43 12.59
N GLU A 90 -21.21 -12.82 13.76
CA GLU A 90 -21.11 -11.36 13.87
C GLU A 90 -19.84 -10.83 13.21
N ILE A 91 -18.72 -11.55 13.38
CA ILE A 91 -17.46 -11.23 12.70
C ILE A 91 -17.67 -11.34 11.18
N ALA A 92 -18.15 -12.48 10.67
CA ALA A 92 -18.36 -12.69 9.23
C ALA A 92 -19.36 -11.72 8.57
N GLY A 93 -20.30 -11.14 9.35
CA GLY A 93 -21.24 -10.13 8.85
C GLY A 93 -20.70 -8.69 8.84
N TRP A 94 -19.59 -8.41 9.51
CA TRP A 94 -19.01 -7.05 9.65
C TRP A 94 -17.64 -6.94 8.98
N ASP A 95 -16.83 -7.99 9.16
CA ASP A 95 -15.46 -8.17 8.69
C ASP A 95 -15.47 -8.71 7.26
N ILE A 96 -15.73 -7.79 6.33
CA ILE A 96 -15.86 -8.04 4.88
C ILE A 96 -14.82 -7.24 4.07
N ASP A 97 -13.79 -6.71 4.74
CA ASP A 97 -12.72 -5.93 4.10
C ASP A 97 -11.94 -6.77 3.07
N VAL A 98 -11.28 -6.10 2.12
CA VAL A 98 -10.38 -6.79 1.19
C VAL A 98 -9.02 -6.09 1.12
N ARG A 99 -8.00 -6.81 1.58
CA ARG A 99 -6.63 -6.32 1.69
C ARG A 99 -5.90 -6.37 0.34
N PRO A 100 -4.86 -5.55 0.11
CA PRO A 100 -4.08 -5.54 -1.14
C PRO A 100 -3.39 -6.87 -1.51
N ASP A 101 -3.20 -7.76 -0.54
CA ASP A 101 -2.68 -9.12 -0.74
C ASP A 101 -3.76 -10.15 -1.13
N GLY A 102 -5.02 -9.74 -1.19
CA GLY A 102 -6.19 -10.57 -1.47
C GLY A 102 -6.77 -11.32 -0.25
N GLN A 103 -6.32 -11.05 0.97
CA GLN A 103 -7.02 -11.53 2.16
C GLN A 103 -8.40 -10.85 2.27
N GLY A 104 -9.43 -11.60 2.65
CA GLY A 104 -10.82 -11.13 2.76
C GLY A 104 -11.67 -11.26 1.48
N LEU A 105 -11.04 -11.60 0.34
CA LEU A 105 -11.76 -11.92 -0.91
C LEU A 105 -12.77 -13.07 -0.68
N PRO A 106 -14.06 -12.86 -0.97
CA PRO A 106 -15.06 -13.92 -0.87
C PRO A 106 -14.94 -14.89 -2.05
N HIS A 107 -15.47 -16.11 -1.90
CA HIS A 107 -15.63 -17.01 -3.05
C HIS A 107 -16.64 -16.45 -4.04
N GLY A 108 -16.25 -16.42 -5.31
CA GLY A 108 -17.08 -16.00 -6.42
C GLY A 108 -16.26 -15.72 -7.68
N LYS A 109 -16.94 -15.42 -8.79
CA LYS A 109 -16.31 -15.04 -10.05
C LYS A 109 -17.26 -14.25 -10.95
N GLY A 110 -16.70 -13.48 -11.87
CA GLY A 110 -17.46 -12.75 -12.88
C GLY A 110 -16.60 -12.23 -14.03
N THR A 111 -17.19 -12.17 -15.22
CA THR A 111 -16.54 -11.62 -16.42
C THR A 111 -16.82 -10.12 -16.59
N VAL A 112 -15.98 -9.45 -17.40
CA VAL A 112 -16.20 -8.05 -17.81
C VAL A 112 -17.60 -7.87 -18.42
N LYS A 113 -18.01 -8.79 -19.31
CA LYS A 113 -19.31 -8.75 -19.98
C LYS A 113 -20.51 -8.87 -19.03
N GLN A 114 -20.42 -9.70 -17.99
CA GLN A 114 -21.44 -9.74 -16.93
C GLN A 114 -21.45 -8.43 -16.13
N GLY A 115 -20.26 -7.85 -15.91
CA GLY A 115 -20.08 -6.61 -15.18
C GLY A 115 -20.68 -5.40 -15.88
N GLU A 116 -20.65 -5.37 -17.22
CA GLU A 116 -21.28 -4.34 -18.05
C GLU A 116 -22.78 -4.26 -17.78
N GLU A 117 -23.49 -5.38 -17.84
CA GLU A 117 -24.93 -5.44 -17.60
C GLU A 117 -25.30 -4.97 -16.17
N ILE A 118 -24.52 -5.38 -15.17
CA ILE A 118 -24.70 -4.93 -13.77
C ILE A 118 -24.43 -3.43 -13.66
N TYR A 119 -23.36 -2.94 -14.28
CA TYR A 119 -22.94 -1.54 -14.23
C TYR A 119 -23.97 -0.61 -14.89
N VAL A 120 -24.46 -0.96 -16.08
CA VAL A 120 -25.50 -0.20 -16.79
C VAL A 120 -26.76 -0.11 -15.93
N ASN A 121 -27.19 -1.21 -15.32
CA ASN A 121 -28.42 -1.24 -14.52
C ASN A 121 -28.29 -0.60 -13.11
N GLN A 122 -27.11 -0.66 -12.47
CA GLN A 122 -26.96 -0.31 -11.04
C GLN A 122 -25.94 0.82 -10.75
N CYS A 123 -25.17 1.29 -11.74
CA CYS A 123 -24.08 2.26 -11.53
C CYS A 123 -24.13 3.46 -12.49
N SER A 124 -24.51 3.24 -13.75
CA SER A 124 -24.39 4.23 -14.84
C SER A 124 -25.15 5.55 -14.60
N ALA A 125 -26.32 5.47 -13.96
CA ALA A 125 -27.17 6.62 -13.64
C ALA A 125 -26.45 7.72 -12.83
N CYS A 126 -25.40 7.34 -12.09
CA CYS A 126 -24.49 8.28 -11.43
C CYS A 126 -23.13 8.36 -12.14
N HIS A 127 -22.55 7.24 -12.56
CA HIS A 127 -21.15 7.21 -12.99
C HIS A 127 -20.90 7.40 -14.50
N GLY A 128 -21.96 7.60 -15.30
CA GLY A 128 -21.86 7.61 -16.76
C GLY A 128 -21.89 6.19 -17.34
N GLU A 129 -22.02 6.04 -18.65
CA GLU A 129 -22.05 4.71 -19.29
C GLU A 129 -20.64 4.08 -19.35
N PHE A 130 -19.59 4.90 -19.40
CA PHE A 130 -18.19 4.51 -19.53
C PHE A 130 -17.33 4.96 -18.34
N GLY A 131 -17.96 5.32 -17.21
CA GLY A 131 -17.26 5.82 -16.02
C GLY A 131 -16.85 7.30 -16.10
N GLU A 132 -17.37 8.07 -17.05
CA GLU A 132 -17.05 9.48 -17.32
C GLU A 132 -17.76 10.49 -16.39
N SER A 133 -18.62 10.01 -15.48
CA SER A 133 -19.57 10.74 -14.62
C SER A 133 -20.83 11.27 -15.32
N ALA A 134 -21.98 11.06 -14.68
CA ALA A 134 -23.20 11.80 -14.95
C ALA A 134 -23.23 13.10 -14.11
N GLY A 135 -22.91 14.24 -14.74
CA GLY A 135 -23.07 15.57 -14.14
C GLY A 135 -22.00 15.94 -13.10
N ARG A 136 -22.23 15.64 -11.82
CA ARG A 136 -21.32 16.00 -10.70
C ARG A 136 -20.96 14.82 -9.79
N TRP A 137 -21.31 13.60 -10.18
CA TRP A 137 -20.92 12.38 -9.49
C TRP A 137 -19.44 12.03 -9.73
N PRO A 138 -18.84 11.08 -8.99
CA PRO A 138 -17.45 10.69 -9.18
C PRO A 138 -17.17 10.06 -10.56
N ILE A 139 -16.11 10.52 -11.20
CA ILE A 139 -15.51 9.93 -12.40
C ILE A 139 -14.78 8.64 -12.01
N LEU A 140 -15.08 7.53 -12.68
CA LEU A 140 -14.46 6.22 -12.46
C LEU A 140 -13.39 5.85 -13.49
N SER A 141 -13.44 6.41 -14.70
CA SER A 141 -12.43 6.20 -15.76
C SER A 141 -11.87 7.49 -16.35
N GLY A 142 -10.72 7.39 -17.04
CA GLY A 142 -10.00 8.51 -17.64
C GLY A 142 -8.99 9.17 -16.70
N GLY A 143 -8.47 10.33 -17.08
CA GLY A 143 -7.51 11.09 -16.27
C GLY A 143 -6.07 10.55 -16.25
N ALA A 144 -5.75 9.53 -17.04
CA ALA A 144 -4.38 9.02 -17.20
C ALA A 144 -3.40 10.16 -17.56
N GLY A 145 -2.25 10.21 -16.87
CA GLY A 145 -1.25 11.26 -17.06
C GLY A 145 -1.58 12.64 -16.46
N THR A 146 -2.80 12.89 -15.98
CA THR A 146 -3.22 14.21 -15.46
C THR A 146 -2.70 14.52 -14.06
N LEU A 147 -2.08 13.58 -13.33
CA LEU A 147 -1.68 13.78 -11.92
C LEU A 147 -0.71 14.95 -11.68
N LYS A 148 -0.06 15.49 -12.72
CA LYS A 148 0.83 16.67 -12.66
C LYS A 148 0.23 17.96 -13.21
N SER A 149 -1.03 17.94 -13.69
CA SER A 149 -1.72 19.15 -14.17
C SER A 149 -2.24 20.00 -13.01
N HIS A 150 -2.68 21.22 -13.33
CA HIS A 150 -3.35 22.11 -12.37
C HIS A 150 -4.61 21.47 -11.77
N ASP A 151 -5.42 20.81 -12.60
CA ASP A 151 -6.68 20.15 -12.21
C ASP A 151 -6.62 18.64 -12.51
N PRO A 152 -6.00 17.82 -11.64
CA PRO A 152 -5.80 16.39 -11.89
C PRO A 152 -7.12 15.59 -11.78
N VAL A 153 -7.40 14.74 -12.77
CA VAL A 153 -8.53 13.81 -12.77
C VAL A 153 -8.09 12.50 -12.13
N LYS A 154 -8.58 12.24 -10.91
CA LYS A 154 -8.16 11.12 -10.04
C LYS A 154 -9.21 10.00 -10.05
N SER A 155 -9.15 9.14 -11.06
CA SER A 155 -10.04 8.00 -11.27
C SER A 155 -9.44 6.70 -10.69
N VAL A 156 -10.13 5.58 -10.89
CA VAL A 156 -9.60 4.24 -10.56
C VAL A 156 -8.29 3.99 -11.31
N GLY A 157 -8.29 4.10 -12.64
CA GLY A 157 -7.12 3.82 -13.47
C GLY A 157 -6.02 4.87 -13.39
N SER A 158 -6.33 6.14 -13.09
CA SER A 158 -5.29 7.18 -13.02
C SER A 158 -4.61 7.28 -11.66
N TYR A 159 -5.28 6.93 -10.56
CA TYR A 159 -4.81 7.25 -9.20
C TYR A 159 -4.83 6.08 -8.21
N TRP A 160 -5.73 5.11 -8.31
CA TRP A 160 -5.86 4.09 -7.26
C TRP A 160 -4.70 3.07 -7.32
N PRO A 161 -4.16 2.60 -6.17
CA PRO A 161 -3.04 1.66 -6.16
C PRO A 161 -3.45 0.19 -6.31
N TYR A 162 -4.63 -0.19 -5.80
CA TYR A 162 -5.03 -1.58 -5.64
C TYR A 162 -6.47 -1.84 -6.06
N ALA A 163 -6.68 -2.93 -6.80
CA ALA A 163 -8.02 -3.42 -7.13
C ALA A 163 -8.81 -3.86 -5.89
N SER A 164 -8.13 -4.26 -4.81
CA SER A 164 -8.77 -4.65 -3.54
C SER A 164 -9.63 -3.53 -2.96
N THR A 165 -9.14 -2.29 -3.01
CA THR A 165 -9.86 -1.11 -2.54
C THR A 165 -11.11 -0.85 -3.39
N LEU A 166 -11.03 -1.09 -4.71
CA LEU A 166 -12.20 -1.00 -5.59
C LEU A 166 -13.26 -2.05 -5.20
N PHE A 167 -12.84 -3.32 -5.08
CA PHE A 167 -13.74 -4.43 -4.75
C PHE A 167 -14.39 -4.26 -3.37
N ASP A 168 -13.62 -3.96 -2.32
CA ASP A 168 -14.13 -3.71 -0.96
C ASP A 168 -15.07 -2.51 -0.92
N TYR A 169 -14.71 -1.39 -1.56
CA TYR A 169 -15.57 -0.21 -1.59
C TYR A 169 -16.89 -0.48 -2.31
N ILE A 170 -16.88 -1.21 -3.43
CA ILE A 170 -18.12 -1.62 -4.11
C ILE A 170 -18.94 -2.52 -3.17
N ARG A 171 -18.32 -3.58 -2.62
CA ARG A 171 -18.94 -4.54 -1.69
C ARG A 171 -19.61 -3.87 -0.50
N ARG A 172 -18.95 -2.89 0.10
CA ARG A 172 -19.38 -2.29 1.38
C ARG A 172 -20.28 -1.07 1.21
N ALA A 173 -20.14 -0.31 0.13
CA ALA A 173 -20.74 1.04 0.01
C ALA A 173 -21.54 1.29 -1.29
N MET A 174 -21.56 0.37 -2.25
CA MET A 174 -22.29 0.53 -3.52
C MET A 174 -23.36 -0.57 -3.74
N PRO A 175 -24.39 -0.31 -4.56
CA PRO A 175 -24.76 0.99 -5.16
C PRO A 175 -25.13 2.06 -4.12
N TYR A 176 -24.89 3.33 -4.43
CA TYR A 176 -25.25 4.43 -3.52
C TYR A 176 -26.77 4.48 -3.30
N GLY A 177 -27.19 4.34 -2.03
CA GLY A 177 -28.60 4.21 -1.65
C GLY A 177 -29.10 2.76 -1.51
N ASN A 178 -28.32 1.75 -1.94
CA ASN A 178 -28.63 0.33 -1.81
C ASN A 178 -27.36 -0.51 -1.54
N ALA A 179 -26.49 -0.03 -0.65
CA ALA A 179 -25.18 -0.66 -0.40
C ALA A 179 -25.31 -2.10 0.13
N GLN A 180 -24.32 -2.95 -0.20
CA GLN A 180 -24.30 -4.38 0.15
C GLN A 180 -25.43 -5.22 -0.51
N SER A 181 -26.05 -4.74 -1.59
CA SER A 181 -27.07 -5.50 -2.33
C SER A 181 -26.52 -6.52 -3.33
N LEU A 182 -25.24 -6.42 -3.71
CA LEU A 182 -24.62 -7.25 -4.73
C LEU A 182 -24.09 -8.57 -4.14
N SER A 183 -24.31 -9.67 -4.84
CA SER A 183 -23.70 -10.96 -4.55
C SER A 183 -22.20 -10.99 -4.89
N ASN A 184 -21.46 -11.98 -4.37
CA ASN A 184 -20.02 -12.08 -4.61
C ASN A 184 -19.66 -12.15 -6.10
N ASP A 185 -20.45 -12.87 -6.91
CA ASP A 185 -20.22 -13.00 -8.35
C ASP A 185 -20.47 -11.67 -9.08
N GLU A 186 -21.54 -10.96 -8.73
CA GLU A 186 -21.81 -9.61 -9.24
C GLU A 186 -20.70 -8.61 -8.85
N LEU A 187 -20.14 -8.72 -7.64
CA LEU A 187 -19.02 -7.90 -7.19
C LEU A 187 -17.76 -8.14 -8.01
N TYR A 188 -17.42 -9.39 -8.33
CA TYR A 188 -16.30 -9.70 -9.22
C TYR A 188 -16.57 -9.19 -10.65
N ALA A 189 -17.78 -9.40 -11.17
CA ALA A 189 -18.17 -8.97 -12.51
C ALA A 189 -18.06 -7.44 -12.66
N VAL A 190 -18.73 -6.66 -11.81
CA VAL A 190 -18.72 -5.19 -11.90
C VAL A 190 -17.33 -4.61 -11.61
N THR A 191 -16.54 -5.24 -10.74
CA THR A 191 -15.12 -4.87 -10.54
C THR A 191 -14.31 -5.11 -11.81
N ALA A 192 -14.50 -6.24 -12.50
CA ALA A 192 -13.84 -6.53 -13.76
C ALA A 192 -14.20 -5.49 -14.84
N TYR A 193 -15.47 -5.10 -14.94
CA TYR A 193 -15.91 -4.07 -15.89
C TYR A 193 -15.31 -2.69 -15.60
N VAL A 194 -15.29 -2.23 -14.34
CA VAL A 194 -14.66 -0.94 -13.99
C VAL A 194 -13.14 -0.97 -14.26
N LEU A 195 -12.48 -2.12 -14.12
CA LEU A 195 -11.08 -2.31 -14.51
C LEU A 195 -10.88 -2.34 -16.04
N TYR A 196 -11.85 -2.86 -16.80
CA TYR A 196 -11.87 -2.83 -18.27
C TYR A 196 -12.04 -1.41 -18.81
N LEU A 197 -12.98 -0.63 -18.26
CA LEU A 197 -13.15 0.79 -18.57
C LEU A 197 -11.86 1.61 -18.41
N ASN A 198 -10.89 1.12 -17.62
CA ASN A 198 -9.61 1.76 -17.31
C ASN A 198 -8.40 1.09 -18.01
N ASP A 199 -8.60 0.27 -19.05
CA ASP A 199 -7.56 -0.47 -19.81
C ASP A 199 -6.68 -1.44 -18.99
N ILE A 200 -7.08 -1.75 -17.74
CA ILE A 200 -6.35 -2.65 -16.83
C ILE A 200 -6.62 -4.12 -17.17
N ILE A 201 -7.89 -4.43 -17.46
CA ILE A 201 -8.32 -5.66 -18.11
C ILE A 201 -8.67 -5.27 -19.56
N ARG A 202 -8.33 -6.09 -20.54
CA ARG A 202 -8.53 -5.78 -21.98
C ARG A 202 -9.26 -6.86 -22.76
N ASP A 203 -9.55 -7.96 -22.10
CA ASP A 203 -10.25 -9.11 -22.65
C ASP A 203 -11.64 -9.16 -21.98
N GLU A 204 -12.69 -9.10 -22.78
CA GLU A 204 -14.07 -9.07 -22.33
C GLU A 204 -14.53 -10.43 -21.75
N ASP A 205 -13.84 -11.51 -22.14
CA ASP A 205 -14.05 -12.86 -21.63
C ASP A 205 -13.19 -13.16 -20.38
N PHE A 206 -12.40 -12.20 -19.89
CA PHE A 206 -11.59 -12.37 -18.68
C PHE A 206 -12.46 -12.58 -17.42
N GLU A 207 -12.31 -13.73 -16.78
CA GLU A 207 -12.96 -14.07 -15.51
C GLU A 207 -12.13 -13.61 -14.29
N LEU A 208 -12.61 -12.57 -13.61
CA LEU A 208 -12.10 -12.16 -12.31
C LEU A 208 -12.69 -13.07 -11.22
N SER A 209 -11.84 -13.58 -10.33
CA SER A 209 -12.17 -14.52 -9.25
C SER A 209 -11.16 -14.39 -8.11
N GLU A 210 -11.37 -15.07 -6.98
CA GLU A 210 -10.42 -15.06 -5.85
C GLU A 210 -9.00 -15.53 -6.25
N LYS A 211 -8.92 -16.34 -7.30
CA LYS A 211 -7.67 -16.91 -7.85
C LYS A 211 -6.97 -15.97 -8.82
N THR A 212 -7.73 -15.29 -9.69
CA THR A 212 -7.17 -14.39 -10.70
C THR A 212 -6.91 -12.98 -10.17
N PHE A 213 -7.59 -12.55 -9.10
CA PHE A 213 -7.50 -11.19 -8.55
C PHE A 213 -6.06 -10.68 -8.32
N LYS A 214 -5.15 -11.54 -7.87
CA LYS A 214 -3.76 -11.14 -7.51
C LYS A 214 -2.89 -10.78 -8.73
N THR A 215 -3.30 -11.15 -9.94
CA THR A 215 -2.60 -10.79 -11.18
C THR A 215 -2.85 -9.33 -11.57
N ILE A 216 -3.97 -8.75 -11.12
CA ILE A 216 -4.34 -7.36 -11.42
C ILE A 216 -3.34 -6.39 -10.76
N LYS A 217 -2.85 -5.43 -11.56
CA LYS A 217 -1.98 -4.33 -11.12
C LYS A 217 -2.49 -3.03 -11.72
N LEU A 218 -2.74 -2.04 -10.86
CA LEU A 218 -3.07 -0.67 -11.28
C LEU A 218 -1.76 0.12 -11.45
N PRO A 219 -1.74 1.15 -12.33
CA PRO A 219 -0.49 1.82 -12.70
C PRO A 219 0.10 2.72 -11.60
N ASN A 220 -0.71 3.18 -10.64
CA ASN A 220 -0.28 4.16 -9.63
C ASN A 220 -0.04 3.53 -8.24
N GLN A 221 0.93 2.62 -8.13
CA GLN A 221 1.28 1.98 -6.84
C GLN A 221 2.31 2.75 -6.00
N ALA A 222 2.91 3.82 -6.54
CA ALA A 222 4.00 4.57 -5.91
C ALA A 222 3.53 5.63 -4.88
N PHE A 223 2.67 5.22 -3.94
CA PHE A 223 2.36 6.02 -2.75
C PHE A 223 3.49 5.92 -1.71
N HIS A 224 3.63 6.94 -0.88
CA HIS A 224 4.57 6.98 0.24
C HIS A 224 3.81 7.33 1.53
N ASP A 225 4.37 6.91 2.67
CA ASP A 225 3.89 7.31 3.99
C ASP A 225 4.15 8.81 4.22
N ASP A 226 3.46 9.38 5.21
CA ASP A 226 3.58 10.78 5.60
C ASP A 226 5.03 11.17 5.97
N ASP A 227 5.66 11.98 5.11
CA ASP A 227 7.06 12.38 5.23
C ASP A 227 7.27 13.79 5.79
N ARG A 228 6.20 14.49 6.22
CA ARG A 228 6.23 15.92 6.59
C ARG A 228 7.22 16.26 7.70
N GLU A 229 7.47 15.34 8.62
CA GLU A 229 8.53 15.45 9.65
C GLU A 229 9.96 15.53 9.07
N THR A 230 10.15 15.16 7.80
CA THR A 230 11.41 15.24 7.05
C THR A 230 11.38 16.33 5.98
N THR A 231 10.28 16.46 5.24
CA THR A 231 10.15 17.39 4.11
C THR A 231 9.74 18.80 4.52
N GLU A 232 8.92 18.95 5.57
CA GLU A 232 8.36 20.25 5.98
C GLU A 232 8.94 20.81 7.27
N LYS A 233 9.36 19.94 8.20
CA LYS A 233 9.82 20.31 9.55
C LYS A 233 10.88 21.42 9.62
N HIS A 234 11.70 21.54 8.57
CA HIS A 234 12.71 22.58 8.46
C HIS A 234 12.13 24.02 8.36
N PHE A 235 10.88 24.18 7.91
CA PHE A 235 10.16 25.46 7.88
C PHE A 235 9.09 25.62 8.98
N TRP A 236 8.88 24.61 9.83
CA TRP A 236 8.00 24.73 11.01
C TRP A 236 8.64 25.62 12.09
N GLN A 237 8.34 26.93 12.05
CA GLN A 237 8.90 27.90 12.99
C GLN A 237 8.36 27.70 14.41
N LYS A 238 9.13 27.02 15.27
CA LYS A 238 8.83 26.86 16.71
C LYS A 238 8.69 28.18 17.45
N THR A 239 9.47 29.18 17.04
CA THR A 239 9.38 30.56 17.52
C THR A 239 8.97 31.41 16.31
N PRO A 240 7.69 31.79 16.17
CA PRO A 240 7.27 32.64 15.06
C PRO A 240 7.90 34.03 15.20
N CYS A 241 8.09 34.71 14.07
CA CYS A 241 8.48 36.11 14.10
C CYS A 241 7.40 37.00 14.74
N MET A 242 7.82 37.90 15.63
CA MET A 242 6.92 38.77 16.41
C MET A 242 6.98 40.26 16.04
N LYS A 243 8.02 40.71 15.31
CA LYS A 243 8.23 42.11 14.89
C LYS A 243 8.97 42.16 13.55
N ASP A 244 8.60 43.12 12.70
CA ASP A 244 9.31 43.46 11.45
C ASP A 244 9.52 42.28 10.49
N CYS A 245 8.55 41.35 10.45
CA CYS A 245 8.68 40.01 9.87
C CYS A 245 8.74 39.95 8.33
N THR A 246 8.28 41.00 7.65
CA THR A 246 8.31 41.11 6.19
C THR A 246 8.57 42.56 5.82
N PRO A 247 9.53 42.87 4.93
CA PRO A 247 9.77 44.25 4.49
C PRO A 247 8.65 44.72 3.54
N GLY A 248 8.25 45.98 3.69
CA GLY A 248 7.28 46.64 2.82
C GLY A 248 5.82 46.50 3.23
N ALA A 249 4.93 47.06 2.41
CA ALA A 249 3.49 47.06 2.67
C ALA A 249 2.83 45.75 2.21
N VAL A 250 1.94 45.20 3.04
CA VAL A 250 1.11 44.04 2.68
C VAL A 250 0.16 44.39 1.54
N LYS A 251 0.02 43.49 0.56
CA LYS A 251 -0.87 43.65 -0.59
C LYS A 251 -1.96 42.57 -0.59
N VAL A 252 -3.21 42.99 -0.77
CA VAL A 252 -4.34 42.07 -0.96
C VAL A 252 -4.25 41.44 -2.36
N THR A 253 -4.02 40.14 -2.43
CA THR A 253 -3.90 39.36 -3.68
C THR A 253 -5.22 38.74 -4.14
N GLY A 254 -6.17 38.52 -3.24
CA GLY A 254 -7.50 37.98 -3.54
C GLY A 254 -8.54 38.43 -2.51
N ARG A 255 -9.83 38.31 -2.86
CA ARG A 255 -10.96 38.58 -1.94
C ARG A 255 -12.06 37.55 -2.21
N ALA A 256 -12.49 36.79 -1.20
CA ALA A 256 -13.49 35.72 -1.37
C ALA A 256 -14.82 36.20 -2.02
N ARG A 257 -15.23 37.44 -1.73
CA ARG A 257 -16.38 38.13 -2.35
C ARG A 257 -16.32 38.30 -3.89
N VAL A 258 -15.21 37.93 -4.52
CA VAL A 258 -15.07 37.91 -6.00
C VAL A 258 -15.54 36.57 -6.57
N LEU A 259 -15.47 35.49 -5.78
CA LEU A 259 -16.04 34.18 -6.15
C LEU A 259 -17.54 34.11 -5.81
N ASP A 260 -17.95 34.73 -4.69
CA ASP A 260 -19.35 34.94 -4.30
C ASP A 260 -20.22 33.65 -4.22
N VAL A 261 -19.60 32.53 -3.82
CA VAL A 261 -20.25 31.22 -3.67
C VAL A 261 -20.67 30.89 -2.23
N THR A 262 -20.61 31.86 -1.31
CA THR A 262 -21.01 31.67 0.09
C THR A 262 -22.51 31.95 0.25
N PRO A 263 -23.32 31.03 0.78
CA PRO A 263 -24.76 31.28 0.97
C PRO A 263 -25.04 32.48 1.88
N GLU A 264 -25.90 33.40 1.43
CA GLU A 264 -26.32 34.56 2.21
C GLU A 264 -27.63 34.30 2.98
N ALA A 265 -27.72 34.86 4.18
CA ALA A 265 -28.91 34.77 5.02
C ALA A 265 -30.14 35.34 4.27
N GLY A 266 -31.21 34.53 4.18
CA GLY A 266 -32.45 34.92 3.49
C GLY A 266 -32.41 34.85 1.96
N LYS A 267 -31.29 34.46 1.34
CA LYS A 267 -31.19 34.26 -0.13
C LYS A 267 -30.96 32.80 -0.57
N GLY A 268 -30.99 31.85 0.36
CA GLY A 268 -30.98 30.42 0.02
C GLY A 268 -32.22 30.01 -0.78
N PRO A 269 -32.14 28.93 -1.58
CA PRO A 269 -33.32 28.36 -2.21
C PRO A 269 -34.34 27.98 -1.13
N LYS A 270 -35.60 28.35 -1.36
CA LYS A 270 -36.70 27.82 -0.55
C LYS A 270 -36.89 26.36 -0.96
N VAL A 271 -36.78 25.46 0.01
CA VAL A 271 -37.33 24.11 -0.11
C VAL A 271 -38.81 24.20 0.21
N ASP A 272 -39.64 23.80 -0.76
CA ASP A 272 -41.09 23.67 -0.62
C ASP A 272 -41.45 22.35 0.11
#